data_AF-A0AB39UVH3-F1
#
_entry.id   AF-A0AB39UVH3-F1
#
_cell.length_a   1.000
_cell.length_b   1.000
_cell.length_c   1.000
_cell.angle_alpha   90.00
_cell.angle_beta   90.00
_cell.angle_gamma   90.00
#
_symmetry.space_group_name_H-M   'P 1'
#
loop_
_entity.id
_entity.type
_entity.pdbx_description
1 polymer ?
#
loop_
_entity_poly.entity_id
_entity_poly.type
_entity_poly.pdbx_seq_one_letter_code
_entity_poly.pdbx_strand_id
1 'polypeptide(L)' 'MTRIVRILMISLSMMNLAAALEPAATEDDAVRQIREEGLGKVLKVETRDDVYRIRVLTPDGIVREVDVPRKRN' A
#
# COMPACT_ATOMS: atom_id res chain seq x y z
N MET A 1 33.01 -1.15 6.68
CA MET A 1 31.78 -1.96 6.52
C MET A 1 30.59 -1.03 6.67
N THR A 2 30.00 -0.56 5.57
CA THR A 2 28.79 0.27 5.62
C THR A 2 27.95 -0.08 4.40
N ARG A 3 27.13 -1.12 4.54
CA ARG A 3 26.15 -1.52 3.51
C ARG A 3 24.99 -0.53 3.58
N ILE A 4 25.14 0.60 2.89
CA ILE A 4 24.08 1.59 2.70
C ILE A 4 23.03 0.94 1.79
N VAL A 5 21.88 0.60 2.37
CA VAL A 5 20.70 0.13 1.63
C VAL A 5 20.27 1.29 0.72
N ARG A 6 20.59 1.18 -0.57
CA ARG A 6 20.11 2.08 -1.61
C ARG A 6 18.61 1.83 -1.79
N ILE A 7 17.78 2.62 -1.14
CA ILE A 7 16.34 2.70 -1.42
C ILE A 7 16.24 3.41 -2.78
N LEU A 8 16.31 2.62 -3.85
CA LEU A 8 16.13 3.08 -5.21
C LEU A 8 14.63 3.35 -5.38
N MET A 9 14.23 4.60 -5.19
CA MET A 9 12.86 5.08 -5.39
C MET A 9 12.62 5.17 -6.91
N ILE A 10 12.40 4.03 -7.55
CA ILE A 10 11.97 3.98 -8.94
C ILE A 10 10.51 4.44 -8.95
N SER A 11 10.30 5.67 -9.41
CA SER A 11 9.02 6.29 -9.72
C SER A 11 8.37 5.58 -10.92
N LEU A 12 8.09 4.27 -10.81
CA LEU A 12 7.48 3.50 -11.88
C LEU A 12 5.96 3.53 -11.71
N SER A 13 5.33 4.31 -12.59
CA SER A 13 3.92 4.28 -12.98
C SER A 13 2.91 4.13 -11.84
N MET A 14 2.21 5.23 -11.56
CA MET A 14 0.82 5.25 -11.05
C MET A 14 -0.10 4.45 -11.98
N MET A 15 0.12 3.14 -12.13
CA MET A 15 -0.94 2.26 -12.55
C MET A 15 -1.83 2.15 -11.32
N ASN A 16 -2.98 2.81 -11.44
CA ASN A 16 -3.96 3.14 -10.41
C ASN A 16 -4.45 1.88 -9.66
N LEU A 17 -3.60 1.28 -8.81
CA LEU A 17 -3.98 0.13 -7.99
C LEU A 17 -5.07 0.52 -7.00
N ALA A 18 -5.11 1.80 -6.62
CA ALA A 18 -6.21 2.43 -5.90
C ALA A 18 -7.57 2.31 -6.62
N ALA A 19 -7.58 2.24 -7.97
CA ALA A 19 -8.82 2.11 -8.74
C ALA A 19 -9.36 0.67 -8.79
N ALA A 20 -8.55 -0.32 -8.41
CA ALA A 20 -8.97 -1.72 -8.31
C ALA A 20 -9.39 -2.13 -6.89
N LEU A 21 -9.13 -1.28 -5.89
CA LEU A 21 -9.43 -1.57 -4.49
C LEU A 21 -10.77 -0.92 -4.10
N GLU A 22 -11.74 -1.76 -3.76
CA GLU A 22 -12.99 -1.37 -3.11
C GLU A 22 -12.76 -0.46 -1.89
N PRO A 23 -13.65 0.54 -1.64
CA PRO A 23 -13.54 1.41 -0.48
C PRO A 23 -13.60 0.63 0.84
N ALA A 24 -12.61 0.83 1.71
CA ALA A 24 -12.52 0.15 2.99
C ALA A 24 -13.21 0.95 4.10
N ALA A 25 -13.97 0.28 4.96
CA ALA A 25 -14.59 0.92 6.13
C ALA A 25 -13.60 1.13 7.29
N THR A 26 -12.58 0.26 7.37
CA THR A 26 -11.58 0.24 8.43
C THR A 26 -10.17 0.01 7.89
N GLU A 27 -9.15 0.32 8.70
CA GLU A 27 -7.75 -0.01 8.38
C GLU A 27 -7.56 -1.52 8.18
N ASP A 28 -8.19 -2.34 9.02
CA ASP A 28 -8.13 -3.80 8.92
C ASP A 28 -8.75 -4.33 7.62
N ASP A 29 -9.87 -3.75 7.17
CA ASP A 29 -10.47 -4.11 5.88
C ASP A 29 -9.52 -3.81 4.72
N ALA A 30 -8.87 -2.64 4.75
CA ALA A 30 -7.91 -2.23 3.73
C ALA A 30 -6.66 -3.13 3.72
N VAL A 31 -6.16 -3.51 4.90
CA VAL A 31 -5.04 -4.46 5.04
C VAL A 31 -5.44 -5.86 4.57
N ARG A 32 -6.65 -6.32 4.91
CA ARG A 32 -7.17 -7.61 4.46
C ARG A 32 -7.22 -7.67 2.94
N GLN A 33 -7.77 -6.64 2.30
CA GLN A 33 -7.85 -6.57 0.86
C GLN A 33 -6.47 -6.64 0.19
N ILE A 34 -5.47 -5.93 0.72
CA ILE A 34 -4.10 -5.99 0.23
C ILE A 34 -3.49 -7.40 0.33
N ARG A 35 -3.83 -8.15 1.39
CA ARG A 35 -3.39 -9.54 1.56
C ARG A 35 -4.11 -10.48 0.61
N GLU A 36 -5.42 -10.31 0.42
CA GLU A 36 -6.25 -11.13 -0.47
C GLU A 36 -5.85 -10.95 -1.95
N GLU A 37 -5.57 -9.70 -2.35
CA GLU A 37 -5.06 -9.34 -3.68
C GLU A 37 -3.58 -9.77 -3.91
N GLY A 38 -2.91 -10.30 -2.88
CA GLY A 38 -1.54 -10.78 -2.99
C GLY A 38 -0.50 -9.68 -3.28
N LEU A 39 -0.80 -8.42 -2.95
CA LEU A 39 0.04 -7.26 -3.28
C LEU A 39 1.36 -7.23 -2.50
N GLY A 40 1.47 -8.02 -1.43
CA GLY A 40 2.68 -8.23 -0.66
C GLY A 40 2.49 -8.10 0.84
N LYS A 41 3.59 -7.87 1.55
CA LYS A 41 3.59 -7.74 3.01
C LYS A 41 3.37 -6.28 3.42
N VAL A 42 2.32 -6.03 4.20
CA VAL A 42 2.08 -4.71 4.79
C VAL A 42 3.20 -4.35 5.76
N LEU A 43 3.81 -3.18 5.55
CA LEU A 43 4.87 -2.60 6.37
C LEU A 43 4.33 -1.51 7.30
N LYS A 44 3.44 -0.66 6.79
CA LYS A 44 2.86 0.46 7.54
C LYS A 44 1.48 0.80 6.99
N VAL A 45 0.57 1.19 7.86
CA VAL A 45 -0.73 1.77 7.52
C VAL A 45 -0.75 3.18 8.10
N GLU A 46 -1.20 4.15 7.31
CA GLU A 46 -1.39 5.54 7.72
C GLU A 46 -2.78 5.99 7.30
N THR A 47 -3.57 6.49 8.25
CA THR A 47 -4.86 7.11 7.96
C THR A 47 -4.67 8.58 7.66
N ARG A 48 -5.11 9.02 6.48
CA ARG A 48 -5.12 10.43 6.08
C ARG A 48 -6.50 10.80 5.57
N ASP A 49 -7.20 11.64 6.32
CA ASP A 49 -8.53 12.15 5.95
C ASP A 49 -9.49 11.03 5.48
N ASP A 50 -9.71 10.96 4.17
CA ASP A 50 -10.61 10.02 3.50
C ASP A 50 -9.88 8.83 2.82
N VAL A 51 -8.61 8.58 3.13
CA VAL A 51 -7.83 7.48 2.55
C VAL A 51 -6.99 6.73 3.58
N TYR A 52 -6.83 5.43 3.37
CA TYR A 52 -5.84 4.59 4.05
C TYR A 52 -4.63 4.45 3.13
N ARG A 53 -3.51 5.08 3.49
CA ARG A 53 -2.24 4.91 2.80
C ARG A 53 -1.49 3.74 3.39
N ILE A 54 -1.28 2.70 2.59
CA ILE A 54 -0.64 1.46 3.03
C ILE A 54 0.68 1.28 2.28
N ARG A 55 1.76 1.11 3.04
CA ARG A 55 3.06 0.71 2.52
C ARG A 55 3.14 -0.80 2.49
N VAL A 56 3.40 -1.34 1.31
CA VAL A 56 3.54 -2.77 1.07
C VAL A 56 4.89 -3.09 0.48
N LEU A 57 5.53 -4.14 1.00
CA LEU A 57 6.68 -4.79 0.38
C LEU A 57 6.16 -5.85 -0.60
N THR A 58 6.31 -5.60 -1.89
CA THR A 58 5.93 -6.57 -2.92
C THR A 58 6.85 -7.79 -2.90
N PRO A 59 6.42 -8.93 -3.48
CA PRO A 59 7.27 -10.11 -3.63
C PRO A 59 8.59 -9.83 -4.36
N ASP A 60 8.62 -8.83 -5.23
CA ASP A 60 9.81 -8.38 -5.96
C ASP A 60 10.82 -7.61 -5.08
N GLY A 61 10.52 -7.45 -3.78
CA GLY A 61 11.36 -6.72 -2.84
C GLY A 61 11.24 -5.20 -2.94
N ILE A 62 10.21 -4.69 -3.62
CA ILE A 62 9.98 -3.26 -3.82
C ILE A 62 8.96 -2.76 -2.80
N VAL A 63 9.21 -1.60 -2.20
CA VAL A 63 8.23 -0.93 -1.35
C VAL A 63 7.32 -0.06 -2.23
N ARG A 64 6.01 -0.30 -2.16
CA ARG A 64 4.97 0.48 -2.85
C ARG A 64 4.03 1.11 -1.83
N GLU A 65 3.52 2.30 -2.17
CA GLU A 65 2.44 2.96 -1.45
C GLU A 65 1.12 2.72 -2.20
N VAL A 66 0.10 2.28 -1.47
CA VAL A 66 -1.24 1.98 -1.98
C VAL A 66 -2.22 2.82 -1.19
N ASP A 67 -2.94 3.69 -1.87
CA ASP A 67 -3.97 4.52 -1.27
C ASP A 67 -5.33 3.82 -1.47
N VAL A 68 -5.99 3.43 -0.38
CA VAL A 68 -7.32 2.81 -0.38
C VAL A 68 -8.34 3.86 0.04
N PRO A 69 -9.37 4.15 -0.77
CA PRO A 69 -10.43 5.08 -0.40
C PRO A 69 -11.14 4.60 0.87
N ARG A 70 -11.41 5.52 1.80
CA ARG A 70 -12.22 5.22 2.98
C ARG A 70 -13.69 5.30 2.61
N LYS A 71 -14.45 4.27 2.98
CA LYS A 71 -15.91 4.29 2.89
C LYS A 71 -16.45 5.25 3.96
N ARG A 72 -17.01 6.39 3.54
CA ARG A 72 -17.84 7.22 4.43
C ARG A 72 -19.12 6.46 4.71
N ASN A 73 -19.36 6.16 5.98
CA ASN A 73 -20.64 5.62 6.45
C ASN A 73 -21.65 6.74 6.64
#